data_AF-A0AAJ2PY63-F1
#
_entry.id   AF-A0AAJ2PY63-F1
#
_cell.length_a   1.000
_cell.length_b   1.000
_cell.length_c   1.000
_cell.angle_alpha   90.00
_cell.angle_beta   90.00
_cell.angle_gamma   90.00
#
_symmetry.space_group_name_H-M   'P 1'
#
loop_
_entity.id
_entity.type
_entity.pdbx_description
1 polymer ?
#
loop_
_entity_poly.entity_id
_entity_poly.type
_entity_poly.pdbx_seq_one_letter_code
_entity_poly.pdbx_strand_id
1 'polypeptide(L)'
;MRIVTVTAVALALAGQAAPAATAHQPTTDGIWRMDGYGTVLLIRNGSFQEYRTTAVSCLKGDSAQRTGPGTYTTPDGTVLTVRTQGGRDRGSMRVDGSVGDRNLRRIPELPDACMRPAPKGPLAAFDVFWQSFEENYPFFSAKGIDWHAVRDQYRPKVHTKTTRDELYAVFSEMVKPLYDAHVAVQDGDRVFAQVRPGTVLPTQELDTKVKTFIVAHDLKDARNLQDFANGRITYADLPGGQGYLRISGFGGYAGDGAPYAAQLAELDRALDTVLNQERTQRLKGLVIDLRINGGGSDALGIHIAERLTDTPYLAYSKRARND
;
A
#
# COMPACT_ATOMS: atom_id res chain seq x y z
N MET A 1 -35.45 81.36 5.56
CA MET A 1 -34.08 80.97 5.19
C MET A 1 -34.17 79.63 4.47
N ARG A 2 -33.81 79.60 3.18
CA ARG A 2 -34.01 78.45 2.29
C ARG A 2 -33.01 77.34 2.64
N ILE A 3 -33.52 76.16 2.96
CA ILE A 3 -32.75 74.93 3.17
C ILE A 3 -32.40 74.38 1.78
N VAL A 4 -31.12 74.36 1.44
CA VAL A 4 -30.60 73.77 0.21
C VAL A 4 -30.31 72.30 0.49
N THR A 5 -31.11 71.42 -0.12
CA THR A 5 -30.93 69.97 -0.12
C THR A 5 -29.88 69.62 -1.17
N VAL A 6 -28.73 69.08 -0.74
CA VAL A 6 -27.70 68.58 -1.65
C VAL A 6 -27.97 67.10 -1.91
N THR A 7 -28.42 66.80 -3.13
CA THR A 7 -28.60 65.43 -3.62
C THR A 7 -27.25 64.88 -4.03
N ALA A 8 -26.68 63.95 -3.24
CA ALA A 8 -25.49 63.20 -3.64
C ALA A 8 -25.90 62.05 -4.58
N VAL A 9 -25.46 62.12 -5.83
CA VAL A 9 -25.60 61.02 -6.80
C VAL A 9 -24.49 60.01 -6.53
N ALA A 10 -24.84 58.84 -6.00
CA ALA A 10 -23.93 57.71 -5.90
C ALA A 10 -23.90 56.97 -7.25
N LEU A 11 -22.78 57.08 -7.98
CA LEU A 11 -22.51 56.19 -9.11
C LEU A 11 -22.20 54.79 -8.58
N ALA A 12 -23.14 53.86 -8.75
CA ALA A 12 -22.89 52.44 -8.57
C ALA A 12 -22.09 51.92 -9.77
N LEU A 13 -20.78 51.74 -9.60
CA LEU A 13 -19.95 50.97 -10.53
C LEU A 13 -20.30 49.48 -10.38
N ALA A 14 -21.16 48.98 -11.25
CA ALA A 14 -21.39 47.55 -11.43
C ALA A 14 -20.14 46.91 -12.04
N GLY A 15 -19.20 46.48 -11.18
CA GLY A 15 -18.09 45.64 -11.60
C GLY A 15 -18.62 44.28 -12.03
N GLN A 16 -18.51 43.96 -13.31
CA GLN A 16 -18.70 42.59 -13.80
C GLN A 16 -17.63 41.73 -13.12
N ALA A 17 -18.04 40.86 -12.20
CA ALA A 17 -17.18 39.81 -11.68
C ALA A 17 -16.84 38.89 -12.86
N ALA A 18 -15.60 38.99 -13.35
CA ALA A 18 -15.06 37.99 -14.26
C ALA A 18 -15.21 36.61 -13.61
N PRO A 19 -15.72 35.59 -14.30
CA PRO A 19 -15.76 34.25 -13.75
C PRO A 19 -14.32 33.88 -13.35
N ALA A 20 -14.13 33.54 -12.08
CA ALA A 20 -12.86 33.05 -11.59
C ALA A 20 -12.41 31.94 -12.53
N ALA A 21 -11.29 32.16 -13.22
CA ALA A 21 -10.68 31.14 -14.04
C ALA A 21 -10.52 29.91 -13.15
N THR A 22 -11.27 28.86 -13.45
CA THR A 22 -11.03 27.55 -12.84
C THR A 22 -9.61 27.21 -13.21
N ALA A 23 -8.69 27.36 -12.26
CA ALA A 23 -7.32 26.94 -12.41
C ALA A 23 -7.38 25.48 -12.86
N HIS A 24 -7.10 25.24 -14.14
CA HIS A 24 -7.11 23.92 -14.73
C HIS A 24 -6.05 23.14 -13.95
N GLN A 25 -6.50 22.26 -13.05
CA GLN A 25 -5.60 21.35 -12.35
C GLN A 25 -4.75 20.67 -13.42
N PRO A 26 -3.40 20.69 -13.29
CA PRO A 26 -2.56 20.11 -14.32
C PRO A 26 -2.96 18.65 -14.50
N THR A 27 -3.36 18.30 -15.71
CA THR A 27 -3.93 16.98 -16.00
C THR A 27 -2.95 15.87 -15.62
N THR A 28 -3.48 14.83 -14.98
CA THR A 28 -2.76 13.58 -14.70
C THR A 28 -2.56 12.75 -15.96
N ASP A 29 -3.25 13.09 -17.06
CA ASP A 29 -3.11 12.41 -18.34
C ASP A 29 -1.67 12.54 -18.87
N GLY A 30 -1.15 11.44 -19.38
CA GLY A 30 0.21 11.31 -19.87
C GLY A 30 0.80 9.93 -19.63
N ILE A 31 2.08 9.82 -19.95
CA ILE A 31 2.87 8.61 -19.77
C ILE A 31 3.91 8.92 -18.69
N TRP A 32 3.94 8.11 -17.64
CA TRP A 32 4.74 8.37 -16.46
C TRP A 32 5.64 7.18 -16.16
N ARG A 33 6.94 7.41 -16.03
CA ARG A 33 7.86 6.44 -15.43
C ARG A 33 7.84 6.58 -13.92
N MET A 34 7.69 5.46 -13.22
CA MET A 34 7.77 5.38 -11.76
C MET A 34 9.21 5.10 -11.35
N ASP A 35 9.76 5.94 -10.48
CA ASP A 35 11.16 5.86 -10.09
C ASP A 35 11.42 4.62 -9.21
N GLY A 36 12.26 3.70 -9.68
CA GLY A 36 12.73 2.54 -8.92
C GLY A 36 11.78 1.35 -8.79
N TYR A 37 10.73 1.29 -9.60
CA TYR A 37 9.74 0.20 -9.58
C TYR A 37 9.67 -0.60 -10.89
N GLY A 38 10.48 -0.24 -11.90
CA GLY A 38 10.35 -0.84 -13.23
C GLY A 38 8.96 -0.64 -13.84
N THR A 39 8.25 0.44 -13.51
CA THR A 39 6.85 0.65 -13.91
C THR A 39 6.68 1.88 -14.79
N VAL A 40 5.85 1.77 -15.82
CA VAL A 40 5.32 2.88 -16.62
C VAL A 40 3.80 2.92 -16.52
N LEU A 41 3.23 4.10 -16.34
CA LEU A 41 1.79 4.33 -16.28
C LEU A 41 1.35 5.05 -17.55
N LEU A 42 0.32 4.55 -18.22
CA LEU A 42 -0.43 5.28 -19.24
C LEU A 42 -1.74 5.75 -18.62
N ILE A 43 -1.89 7.07 -18.49
CA ILE A 43 -3.13 7.70 -18.03
C ILE A 43 -3.71 8.50 -19.18
N ARG A 44 -4.93 8.18 -19.61
CA ARG A 44 -5.59 8.89 -20.71
C ARG A 44 -7.10 8.80 -20.59
N ASN A 45 -7.78 9.94 -20.69
CA ASN A 45 -9.25 10.01 -20.73
C ASN A 45 -9.91 9.26 -19.55
N GLY A 46 -9.30 9.35 -18.36
CA GLY A 46 -9.80 8.67 -17.16
C GLY A 46 -9.45 7.19 -17.03
N SER A 47 -8.79 6.59 -18.02
CA SER A 47 -8.21 5.25 -17.91
C SER A 47 -6.80 5.31 -17.35
N PHE A 48 -6.47 4.40 -16.44
CA PHE A 48 -5.14 4.13 -15.93
C PHE A 48 -4.73 2.72 -16.34
N GLN A 49 -3.55 2.58 -16.95
CA GLN A 49 -2.95 1.28 -17.26
C GLN A 49 -1.49 1.26 -16.78
N GLU A 50 -1.18 0.30 -15.92
CA GLU A 50 0.19 -0.02 -15.53
C GLU A 50 0.87 -0.90 -16.60
N TYR A 51 2.14 -0.64 -16.83
CA TYR A 51 3.06 -1.49 -17.57
C TYR A 51 4.27 -1.80 -16.69
N ARG A 52 4.51 -3.09 -16.44
CA ARG A 52 5.68 -3.61 -15.75
C ARG A 52 6.77 -3.85 -16.78
N THR A 53 7.84 -3.07 -16.70
CA THR A 53 8.95 -3.04 -17.64
C THR A 53 10.18 -3.67 -17.04
N THR A 54 10.88 -4.46 -17.85
CA THR A 54 12.24 -4.92 -17.58
C THR A 54 13.12 -4.67 -18.80
N ALA A 55 14.43 -4.89 -18.69
CA ALA A 55 15.34 -4.82 -19.83
C ALA A 55 14.94 -5.77 -20.99
N VAL A 56 14.18 -6.83 -20.71
CA VAL A 56 13.80 -7.86 -21.69
C VAL A 56 12.30 -7.90 -22.01
N SER A 57 11.46 -7.10 -21.33
CA SER A 57 10.01 -7.17 -21.53
C SER A 57 9.23 -5.92 -21.12
N CYS A 58 7.99 -5.86 -21.59
CA CYS A 58 6.98 -4.99 -21.03
C CYS A 58 5.63 -5.73 -20.97
N LEU A 59 5.11 -5.91 -19.76
CA LEU A 59 3.86 -6.62 -19.50
C LEU A 59 2.81 -5.65 -18.97
N LYS A 60 1.55 -5.83 -19.37
CA LYS A 60 0.45 -5.09 -18.74
C LYS A 60 0.28 -5.53 -17.29
N GLY A 61 0.29 -4.56 -16.40
CA GLY A 61 -0.05 -4.73 -14.98
C GLY A 61 -1.49 -4.31 -14.72
N ASP A 62 -1.71 -3.73 -13.55
CA ASP A 62 -3.04 -3.36 -13.08
C ASP A 62 -3.66 -2.24 -13.94
N SER A 63 -4.99 -2.23 -13.99
CA SER A 63 -5.76 -1.17 -14.62
C SER A 63 -6.73 -0.56 -13.61
N ALA A 64 -7.03 0.73 -13.76
CA ALA A 64 -7.96 1.42 -12.90
C ALA A 64 -8.77 2.46 -13.69
N GLN A 65 -9.93 2.82 -13.16
CA GLN A 65 -10.81 3.85 -13.75
C GLN A 65 -10.90 5.06 -12.83
N ARG A 66 -10.95 6.24 -13.43
CA ARG A 66 -11.04 7.50 -12.68
C ARG A 66 -12.37 7.57 -11.92
N THR A 67 -12.28 7.72 -10.60
CA THR A 67 -13.41 7.89 -9.69
C THR A 67 -13.45 9.29 -9.05
N GLY A 68 -12.40 10.09 -9.25
CA GLY A 68 -12.33 11.48 -8.82
C GLY A 68 -11.16 12.24 -9.44
N PRO A 69 -10.98 13.54 -9.13
CA PRO A 69 -9.82 14.31 -9.59
C PRO A 69 -8.50 13.69 -9.12
N GLY A 70 -7.75 13.09 -10.06
CA GLY A 70 -6.50 12.38 -9.76
C GLY A 70 -6.68 11.04 -9.04
N THR A 71 -7.92 10.60 -8.80
CA THR A 71 -8.22 9.36 -8.09
C THR A 71 -8.71 8.30 -9.06
N TYR A 72 -8.17 7.10 -8.94
CA TYR A 72 -8.49 5.93 -9.75
C TYR A 72 -8.76 4.74 -8.86
N THR A 73 -9.67 3.86 -9.27
CA THR A 73 -10.01 2.65 -8.53
C THR A 73 -9.84 1.42 -9.42
N THR A 74 -9.09 0.44 -8.93
CA THR A 74 -8.88 -0.87 -9.57
C THR A 74 -10.11 -1.76 -9.40
N PRO A 75 -10.26 -2.85 -10.19
CA PRO A 75 -11.37 -3.79 -10.05
C PRO A 75 -11.51 -4.41 -8.66
N ASP A 76 -10.41 -4.56 -7.92
CA ASP A 76 -10.41 -5.08 -6.55
C ASP A 76 -10.72 -4.02 -5.47
N GLY A 77 -11.02 -2.78 -5.87
CA GLY A 77 -11.38 -1.69 -4.97
C GLY A 77 -10.19 -0.90 -4.41
N THR A 78 -8.95 -1.23 -4.78
CA THR A 78 -7.77 -0.43 -4.41
C THR A 78 -7.84 0.97 -5.01
N VAL A 79 -7.63 1.98 -4.17
CA VAL A 79 -7.65 3.38 -4.58
C VAL A 79 -6.22 3.87 -4.83
N LEU A 80 -6.02 4.47 -5.99
CA LEU A 80 -4.78 5.07 -6.43
C LEU A 80 -4.97 6.58 -6.58
N THR A 81 -4.11 7.38 -5.96
CA THR A 81 -4.12 8.84 -6.15
C THR A 81 -2.87 9.28 -6.89
N VAL A 82 -3.05 9.91 -8.05
CA VAL A 82 -1.98 10.49 -8.87
C VAL A 82 -2.04 12.01 -8.77
N ARG A 83 -0.92 12.64 -8.45
CA ARG A 83 -0.79 14.10 -8.37
C ARG A 83 0.35 14.59 -9.24
N THR A 84 0.16 15.73 -9.89
CA THR A 84 1.25 16.47 -10.55
C THR A 84 1.98 17.33 -9.50
N GLN A 85 3.29 17.51 -9.64
CA GLN A 85 4.13 18.23 -8.69
C GLN A 85 5.07 19.18 -9.42
N GLY A 86 5.16 20.45 -8.97
CA GLY A 86 6.20 21.39 -9.40
C GLY A 86 6.28 21.68 -10.92
N GLY A 87 5.25 21.35 -11.71
CA GLY A 87 5.24 21.46 -13.16
C GLY A 87 4.45 20.33 -13.84
N ARG A 88 4.57 20.22 -15.17
CA ARG A 88 3.92 19.13 -15.94
C ARG A 88 4.68 17.80 -15.88
N ASP A 89 5.98 17.81 -15.60
CA ASP A 89 6.86 16.65 -15.84
C ASP A 89 7.17 15.79 -14.61
N ARG A 90 6.73 16.22 -13.42
CA ARG A 90 6.89 15.47 -12.18
C ARG A 90 5.53 15.21 -11.55
N GLY A 91 5.45 14.11 -10.81
CA GLY A 91 4.25 13.74 -10.09
C GLY A 91 4.53 12.68 -9.04
N SER A 92 3.47 12.24 -8.39
CA SER A 92 3.47 11.16 -7.43
C SER A 92 2.25 10.27 -7.63
N MET A 93 2.39 9.00 -7.27
CA MET A 93 1.31 8.05 -7.12
C MET A 93 1.29 7.52 -5.69
N ARG A 94 0.13 7.55 -5.05
CA ARG A 94 -0.14 6.92 -3.77
C ARG A 94 -1.10 5.77 -3.95
N VAL A 95 -0.83 4.68 -3.25
CA VAL A 95 -1.78 3.57 -3.06
C VAL A 95 -2.38 3.74 -1.68
N ASP A 96 -3.71 3.74 -1.58
CA ASP A 96 -4.36 3.79 -0.27
C ASP A 96 -3.96 2.58 0.58
N GLY A 97 -3.78 2.81 1.88
CA GLY A 97 -3.28 1.79 2.81
C GLY A 97 -1.76 1.55 2.75
N SER A 98 -1.03 2.25 1.88
CA SER A 98 0.44 2.25 1.84
C SER A 98 1.00 3.60 2.31
N VAL A 99 2.02 3.58 3.17
CA VAL A 99 2.75 4.80 3.53
C VAL A 99 3.78 5.14 2.45
N GLY A 100 3.77 6.41 2.03
CA GLY A 100 4.71 6.99 1.08
C GLY A 100 4.14 7.13 -0.33
N ASP A 101 4.65 8.15 -1.02
CA ASP A 101 4.34 8.40 -2.43
C ASP A 101 5.40 7.72 -3.32
N ARG A 102 4.98 7.16 -4.46
CA ARG A 102 5.87 6.69 -5.52
C ARG A 102 6.09 7.83 -6.50
N ASN A 103 7.34 8.26 -6.67
CA ASN A 103 7.66 9.38 -7.55
C ASN A 103 7.48 9.00 -9.02
N LEU A 104 6.96 9.97 -9.78
CA LEU A 104 6.69 9.85 -11.21
C LEU A 104 7.45 10.92 -11.99
N ARG A 105 7.95 10.52 -13.16
CA ARG A 105 8.51 11.41 -14.17
C ARG A 105 7.78 11.21 -15.49
N ARG A 106 7.30 12.29 -16.11
CA ARG A 106 6.66 12.21 -17.42
C ARG A 106 7.68 11.77 -18.49
N ILE A 107 7.26 10.90 -19.39
CA ILE A 107 8.01 10.49 -20.57
C ILE A 107 7.18 10.79 -21.83
N PRO A 108 7.81 11.09 -22.97
CA PRO A 108 7.10 11.56 -24.16
C PRO A 108 6.27 10.46 -24.82
N GLU A 109 6.71 9.21 -24.71
CA GLU A 109 6.09 8.06 -25.35
C GLU A 109 6.24 6.79 -24.50
N LEU A 110 5.43 5.78 -24.82
CA LEU A 110 5.55 4.47 -24.21
C LEU A 110 6.84 3.81 -24.70
N PRO A 111 7.57 3.08 -23.84
CA PRO A 111 8.72 2.31 -24.29
C PRO A 111 8.34 1.38 -25.45
N ASP A 112 9.20 1.26 -26.47
CA ASP A 112 9.00 0.38 -27.63
C ASP A 112 8.57 -1.04 -27.24
N ALA A 113 9.16 -1.59 -26.19
CA ALA A 113 8.82 -2.91 -25.67
C ALA A 113 7.33 -3.04 -25.30
N CYS A 114 6.69 -1.97 -24.86
CA CYS A 114 5.27 -1.92 -24.49
C CYS A 114 4.33 -1.80 -25.70
N MET A 115 4.85 -1.47 -26.87
CA MET A 115 4.09 -1.41 -28.13
C MET A 115 4.16 -2.73 -28.91
N ARG A 116 5.07 -3.64 -28.52
CA ARG A 116 5.25 -4.94 -29.14
C ARG A 116 4.46 -6.03 -28.39
N PRO A 117 4.10 -7.14 -29.05
CA PRO A 117 3.51 -8.28 -28.35
C PRO A 117 4.41 -8.76 -27.21
N ALA A 118 3.81 -9.08 -26.06
CA ALA A 118 4.54 -9.61 -24.92
C ALA A 118 5.30 -10.89 -25.32
N PRO A 119 6.53 -11.11 -24.78
CA PRO A 119 7.27 -12.33 -25.03
C PRO A 119 6.47 -13.58 -24.63
N LYS A 120 6.52 -14.64 -25.44
CA LYS A 120 5.72 -15.87 -25.24
C LYS A 120 6.59 -17.12 -25.16
N GLY A 121 6.02 -18.15 -24.55
CA GLY A 121 6.65 -19.46 -24.40
C GLY A 121 7.53 -19.56 -23.15
N PRO A 122 7.93 -20.79 -22.80
CA PRO A 122 8.60 -21.06 -21.53
C PRO A 122 9.97 -20.39 -21.38
N LEU A 123 10.75 -20.29 -22.46
CA LEU A 123 12.05 -19.61 -22.45
C LEU A 123 11.91 -18.12 -22.12
N ALA A 124 10.98 -17.45 -22.81
CA ALA A 124 10.75 -16.03 -22.60
C ALA A 124 10.16 -15.77 -21.21
N ALA A 125 9.23 -16.61 -20.76
CA ALA A 125 8.69 -16.52 -19.40
C ALA A 125 9.79 -16.66 -18.33
N PHE A 126 10.75 -17.58 -18.52
CA PHE A 126 11.90 -17.70 -17.62
C PHE A 126 12.76 -16.44 -17.63
N ASP A 127 13.12 -15.95 -18.80
CA ASP A 127 14.00 -14.78 -18.92
C ASP A 127 13.34 -13.54 -18.29
N VAL A 128 12.03 -13.37 -18.46
CA VAL A 128 11.25 -12.30 -17.82
C VAL A 128 11.17 -12.47 -16.30
N PHE A 129 10.88 -13.68 -15.82
CA PHE A 129 10.83 -13.97 -14.38
C PHE A 129 12.16 -13.65 -13.70
N TRP A 130 13.26 -14.18 -14.24
CA TRP A 130 14.59 -13.97 -13.70
C TRP A 130 14.98 -12.48 -13.71
N GLN A 131 14.76 -11.78 -14.85
CA GLN A 131 15.10 -10.36 -14.99
C GLN A 131 14.26 -9.49 -14.05
N SER A 132 12.99 -9.84 -13.81
CA SER A 132 12.12 -9.07 -12.91
C SER A 132 12.68 -9.07 -11.48
N PHE A 133 13.19 -10.21 -11.01
CA PHE A 133 13.85 -10.31 -9.72
C PHE A 133 15.19 -9.56 -9.69
N GLU A 134 16.02 -9.73 -10.72
CA GLU A 134 17.30 -9.03 -10.85
C GLU A 134 17.12 -7.50 -10.68
N GLU A 135 16.14 -6.94 -11.40
CA GLU A 135 15.91 -5.51 -11.45
C GLU A 135 15.09 -4.94 -10.28
N ASN A 136 14.36 -5.77 -9.52
CA ASN A 136 13.42 -5.25 -8.51
C ASN A 136 13.55 -5.87 -7.11
N TYR A 137 14.20 -7.02 -6.95
CA TYR A 137 14.35 -7.66 -5.64
C TYR A 137 15.53 -7.05 -4.87
N PRO A 138 15.31 -6.38 -3.72
CA PRO A 138 16.35 -5.55 -3.11
C PRO A 138 17.24 -6.31 -2.12
N PHE A 139 16.94 -7.59 -1.83
CA PHE A 139 17.52 -8.29 -0.68
C PHE A 139 18.54 -9.39 -1.02
N PHE A 140 18.98 -9.52 -2.28
CA PHE A 140 19.96 -10.56 -2.65
C PHE A 140 21.25 -10.45 -1.85
N SER A 141 21.88 -9.26 -1.82
CA SER A 141 23.10 -9.01 -1.06
C SER A 141 22.91 -9.28 0.44
N ALA A 142 21.82 -8.76 1.03
CA ALA A 142 21.50 -8.99 2.43
C ALA A 142 21.25 -10.46 2.79
N LYS A 143 20.91 -11.29 1.79
CA LYS A 143 20.67 -12.73 1.95
C LYS A 143 21.84 -13.60 1.47
N GLY A 144 22.91 -13.00 0.95
CA GLY A 144 24.05 -13.72 0.38
C GLY A 144 23.66 -14.60 -0.82
N ILE A 145 22.65 -14.18 -1.60
CA ILE A 145 22.17 -14.93 -2.76
C ILE A 145 22.79 -14.36 -4.03
N ASP A 146 23.49 -15.22 -4.77
CA ASP A 146 23.93 -14.92 -6.13
C ASP A 146 22.82 -15.28 -7.12
N TRP A 147 22.07 -14.27 -7.56
CA TRP A 147 20.97 -14.47 -8.49
C TRP A 147 21.43 -14.85 -9.90
N HIS A 148 22.65 -14.51 -10.30
CA HIS A 148 23.24 -14.96 -11.56
C HIS A 148 23.57 -16.45 -11.51
N ALA A 149 24.12 -16.95 -10.40
CA ALA A 149 24.32 -18.39 -10.21
C ALA A 149 22.99 -19.17 -10.26
N VAL A 150 21.90 -18.61 -9.72
CA VAL A 150 20.55 -19.18 -9.87
C VAL A 150 20.16 -19.24 -11.36
N ARG A 151 20.46 -18.20 -12.15
CA ARG A 151 20.22 -18.24 -13.61
C ARG A 151 20.97 -19.39 -14.26
N ASP A 152 22.27 -19.49 -13.99
CA ASP A 152 23.16 -20.47 -14.63
C ASP A 152 22.73 -21.90 -14.30
N GLN A 153 22.21 -22.12 -13.09
CA GLN A 153 21.69 -23.40 -12.65
C GLN A 153 20.36 -23.79 -13.31
N TYR A 154 19.41 -22.85 -13.43
CA TYR A 154 18.04 -23.18 -13.82
C TYR A 154 17.72 -22.90 -15.29
N ARG A 155 18.36 -21.92 -15.93
CA ARG A 155 18.09 -21.55 -17.32
C ARG A 155 18.28 -22.71 -18.31
N PRO A 156 19.31 -23.59 -18.19
CA PRO A 156 19.49 -24.72 -19.09
C PRO A 156 18.41 -25.82 -18.95
N LYS A 157 17.64 -25.81 -17.85
CA LYS A 157 16.56 -26.78 -17.60
C LYS A 157 15.27 -26.43 -18.37
N VAL A 158 15.17 -25.21 -18.89
CA VAL A 158 14.00 -24.74 -19.64
C VAL A 158 14.28 -24.80 -21.14
N HIS A 159 13.36 -25.40 -21.89
CA HIS A 159 13.38 -25.52 -23.35
C HIS A 159 12.00 -25.22 -23.94
N THR A 160 11.87 -25.17 -25.27
CA THR A 160 10.63 -24.79 -25.97
C THR A 160 9.43 -25.69 -25.70
N LYS A 161 9.67 -26.90 -25.19
CA LYS A 161 8.64 -27.90 -24.85
C LYS A 161 8.36 -27.98 -23.34
N THR A 162 9.04 -27.18 -22.51
CA THR A 162 8.79 -27.14 -21.07
C THR A 162 7.34 -26.75 -20.83
N THR A 163 6.63 -27.59 -20.09
CA THR A 163 5.23 -27.41 -19.76
C THR A 163 5.04 -26.30 -18.73
N ARG A 164 3.79 -25.86 -18.56
CA ARG A 164 3.45 -24.86 -17.54
C ARG A 164 3.77 -25.35 -16.12
N ASP A 165 3.55 -26.64 -15.85
CA ASP A 165 3.83 -27.26 -14.55
C ASP A 165 5.33 -27.38 -14.26
N GLU A 166 6.11 -27.80 -15.25
CA GLU A 166 7.58 -27.84 -15.11
C GLU A 166 8.14 -26.44 -14.88
N LEU A 167 7.63 -25.43 -15.60
CA LEU A 167 8.07 -24.05 -15.45
C LEU A 167 7.70 -23.49 -14.07
N TYR A 168 6.49 -23.76 -13.57
CA TYR A 168 6.08 -23.38 -12.23
C TYR A 168 6.98 -24.00 -11.15
N ALA A 169 7.32 -25.29 -11.29
CA ALA A 169 8.22 -25.98 -10.38
C ALA A 169 9.63 -25.35 -10.39
N VAL A 170 10.15 -25.01 -11.58
CA VAL A 170 11.43 -24.30 -11.72
C VAL A 170 11.39 -22.95 -10.99
N PHE A 171 10.39 -22.12 -11.22
CA PHE A 171 10.27 -20.81 -10.56
C PHE A 171 10.14 -20.92 -9.04
N SER A 172 9.38 -21.90 -8.56
CA SER A 172 9.23 -22.16 -7.13
C SER A 172 10.57 -22.51 -6.49
N GLU A 173 11.36 -23.39 -7.10
CA GLU A 173 12.68 -23.76 -6.60
C GLU A 173 13.70 -22.61 -6.70
N MET A 174 13.59 -21.73 -7.70
CA MET A 174 14.45 -20.53 -7.80
C MET A 174 14.25 -19.56 -6.63
N VAL A 175 13.00 -19.34 -6.18
CA VAL A 175 12.73 -18.35 -5.12
C VAL A 175 12.74 -18.95 -3.71
N LYS A 176 12.65 -20.27 -3.58
CA LYS A 176 12.73 -21.00 -2.30
C LYS A 176 13.92 -20.60 -1.41
N PRO A 177 15.17 -20.48 -1.89
CA PRO A 177 16.31 -20.10 -1.05
C PRO A 177 16.25 -18.65 -0.55
N LEU A 178 15.33 -17.82 -1.07
CA LEU A 178 15.14 -16.46 -0.57
C LEU A 178 14.56 -16.47 0.85
N TYR A 179 13.82 -17.51 1.25
CA TYR A 179 13.11 -17.58 2.54
C TYR A 179 12.42 -16.24 2.87
N ASP A 180 11.64 -15.76 1.91
CA ASP A 180 10.99 -14.46 1.94
C ASP A 180 9.47 -14.62 1.99
N ALA A 181 8.87 -14.24 3.11
CA ALA A 181 7.42 -14.32 3.29
C ALA A 181 6.62 -13.42 2.34
N HIS A 182 7.29 -12.46 1.67
CA HIS A 182 6.68 -11.54 0.71
C HIS A 182 6.95 -11.93 -0.75
N VAL A 183 7.59 -13.08 -1.00
CA VAL A 183 7.78 -13.62 -2.34
C VAL A 183 6.89 -14.84 -2.53
N ALA A 184 6.13 -14.84 -3.62
CA ALA A 184 5.34 -15.98 -4.03
C ALA A 184 5.45 -16.20 -5.56
N VAL A 185 5.30 -17.46 -5.97
CA VAL A 185 5.08 -17.85 -7.37
C VAL A 185 3.65 -18.33 -7.47
N GLN A 186 2.88 -17.69 -8.35
CA GLN A 186 1.47 -18.02 -8.57
C GLN A 186 1.23 -18.46 -10.01
N ASP A 187 0.42 -19.51 -10.14
CA ASP A 187 -0.10 -20.02 -11.40
C ASP A 187 -1.58 -20.39 -11.24
N GLY A 188 -2.48 -19.48 -11.64
CA GLY A 188 -3.90 -19.62 -11.32
C GLY A 188 -4.11 -19.66 -9.81
N ASP A 189 -4.75 -20.72 -9.33
CA ASP A 189 -4.99 -20.96 -7.90
C ASP A 189 -3.77 -21.58 -7.18
N ARG A 190 -2.74 -22.01 -7.92
CA ARG A 190 -1.55 -22.65 -7.35
C ARG A 190 -0.58 -21.58 -6.87
N VAL A 191 -0.25 -21.60 -5.57
CA VAL A 191 0.68 -20.64 -4.94
C VAL A 191 1.80 -21.37 -4.23
N PHE A 192 3.04 -20.96 -4.51
CA PHE A 192 4.22 -21.35 -3.76
C PHE A 192 4.74 -20.11 -3.03
N ALA A 193 4.90 -20.22 -1.71
CA ALA A 193 5.54 -19.21 -0.88
C ALA A 193 6.34 -19.92 0.22
N GLN A 194 7.42 -19.31 0.67
CA GLN A 194 8.31 -19.92 1.66
C GLN A 194 8.74 -18.90 2.71
N VAL A 195 8.50 -19.24 3.97
CA VAL A 195 9.01 -18.48 5.12
C VAL A 195 10.34 -19.04 5.61
N ARG A 196 11.05 -18.28 6.44
CA ARG A 196 12.25 -18.76 7.12
C ARG A 196 11.91 -19.97 8.01
N PRO A 197 12.81 -20.96 8.11
CA PRO A 197 12.64 -22.06 9.06
C PRO A 197 12.41 -21.53 10.48
N GLY A 198 11.44 -22.11 11.18
CA GLY A 198 11.05 -21.69 12.53
C GLY A 198 10.05 -20.53 12.59
N THR A 199 9.65 -19.93 11.45
CA THR A 199 8.58 -18.93 11.43
C THR A 199 7.22 -19.60 11.64
N VAL A 200 6.52 -19.18 12.70
CA VAL A 200 5.11 -19.54 12.93
C VAL A 200 4.24 -18.46 12.30
N LEU A 201 3.38 -18.85 11.35
CA LEU A 201 2.48 -17.91 10.71
C LEU A 201 1.32 -17.52 11.65
N PRO A 202 0.92 -16.25 11.68
CA PRO A 202 -0.21 -15.78 12.49
C PRO A 202 -1.54 -16.14 11.81
N THR A 203 -1.93 -17.40 11.90
CA THR A 203 -3.22 -17.87 11.38
C THR A 203 -4.38 -17.42 12.26
N GLN A 204 -5.60 -17.42 11.73
CA GLN A 204 -6.81 -17.12 12.50
C GLN A 204 -7.00 -18.08 13.69
N GLU A 205 -6.64 -19.35 13.52
CA GLU A 205 -6.69 -20.35 14.60
C GLU A 205 -5.69 -20.01 15.71
N LEU A 206 -4.46 -19.67 15.35
CA LEU A 206 -3.44 -19.27 16.31
C LEU A 206 -3.83 -17.98 17.03
N ASP A 207 -4.36 -17.01 16.29
CA ASP A 207 -4.88 -15.75 16.83
C ASP A 207 -5.94 -16.00 17.91
N THR A 208 -6.93 -16.85 17.58
CA THR A 208 -8.00 -17.25 18.48
C THR A 208 -7.45 -17.92 19.73
N LYS A 209 -6.57 -18.92 19.56
CA LYS A 209 -5.94 -19.65 20.68
C LYS A 209 -5.18 -18.71 21.62
N VAL A 210 -4.37 -17.81 21.06
CA VAL A 210 -3.57 -16.86 21.84
C VAL A 210 -4.47 -15.85 22.54
N LYS A 211 -5.51 -15.34 21.88
CA LYS A 211 -6.49 -14.44 22.50
C LYS A 211 -7.19 -15.10 23.69
N THR A 212 -7.66 -16.34 23.53
CA THR A 212 -8.29 -17.09 24.63
C THR A 212 -7.34 -17.25 25.82
N PHE A 213 -6.08 -17.58 25.57
CA PHE A 213 -5.07 -17.67 26.62
C PHE A 213 -4.84 -16.34 27.34
N ILE A 214 -4.66 -15.25 26.59
CA ILE A 214 -4.48 -13.90 27.14
C ILE A 214 -5.66 -13.49 28.00
N VAL A 215 -6.89 -13.69 27.52
CA VAL A 215 -8.10 -13.32 28.28
C VAL A 215 -8.17 -14.10 29.59
N ALA A 216 -7.91 -15.40 29.56
CA ALA A 216 -7.99 -16.26 30.75
C ALA A 216 -6.86 -16.02 31.76
N HIS A 217 -5.67 -15.64 31.29
CA HIS A 217 -4.48 -15.55 32.14
C HIS A 217 -4.12 -14.10 32.49
N ASP A 218 -3.99 -13.25 31.48
CA ASP A 218 -3.45 -11.89 31.60
C ASP A 218 -4.55 -10.86 31.90
N LEU A 219 -5.78 -11.11 31.42
CA LEU A 219 -6.91 -10.17 31.54
C LEU A 219 -8.01 -10.63 32.50
N LYS A 220 -7.75 -11.66 33.33
CA LYS A 220 -8.73 -12.25 34.26
C LYS A 220 -9.37 -11.24 35.23
N ASP A 221 -8.57 -10.27 35.70
CA ASP A 221 -8.98 -9.24 36.66
C ASP A 221 -9.14 -7.86 35.97
N ALA A 222 -9.09 -7.84 34.64
CA ALA A 222 -9.23 -6.62 33.86
C ALA A 222 -10.71 -6.20 33.80
N ARG A 223 -10.93 -4.89 33.64
CA ARG A 223 -12.26 -4.30 33.46
C ARG A 223 -12.40 -3.76 32.05
N ASN A 224 -13.64 -3.50 31.63
CA ASN A 224 -13.94 -2.90 30.33
C ASN A 224 -13.29 -3.64 29.14
N LEU A 225 -13.24 -4.98 29.23
CA LEU A 225 -12.77 -5.83 28.13
C LEU A 225 -13.74 -5.69 26.96
N GLN A 226 -13.25 -5.18 25.84
CA GLN A 226 -14.05 -4.93 24.66
C GLN A 226 -13.30 -5.25 23.37
N ASP A 227 -14.01 -5.86 22.43
CA ASP A 227 -13.55 -6.12 21.08
C ASP A 227 -14.06 -5.08 20.09
N PHE A 228 -13.21 -4.75 19.12
CA PHE A 228 -13.49 -3.88 17.98
C PHE A 228 -12.99 -4.54 16.70
N ALA A 229 -13.33 -3.98 15.53
CA ALA A 229 -12.71 -4.35 14.27
C ALA A 229 -12.77 -5.86 13.98
N ASN A 230 -13.95 -6.47 14.12
CA ASN A 230 -14.17 -7.92 14.00
C ASN A 230 -13.29 -8.76 14.95
N GLY A 231 -13.03 -8.25 16.16
CA GLY A 231 -12.21 -8.92 17.16
C GLY A 231 -10.70 -8.81 16.91
N ARG A 232 -10.28 -8.07 15.87
CA ARG A 232 -8.86 -7.83 15.58
C ARG A 232 -8.19 -6.93 16.60
N ILE A 233 -8.97 -6.04 17.21
CA ILE A 233 -8.54 -5.12 18.25
C ILE A 233 -9.29 -5.47 19.55
N THR A 234 -8.56 -5.62 20.64
CA THR A 234 -9.13 -5.84 21.98
C THR A 234 -8.53 -4.83 22.94
N TYR A 235 -9.38 -4.16 23.72
CA TYR A 235 -8.94 -3.26 24.80
C TYR A 235 -9.42 -3.75 26.17
N ALA A 236 -8.62 -3.54 27.21
CA ALA A 236 -9.04 -3.72 28.60
C ALA A 236 -8.29 -2.77 29.55
N ASP A 237 -8.93 -2.42 30.67
CA ASP A 237 -8.29 -1.71 31.79
C ASP A 237 -7.71 -2.72 32.78
N LEU A 238 -6.39 -2.72 32.94
CA LEU A 238 -5.67 -3.57 33.88
C LEU A 238 -5.70 -2.98 35.31
N PRO A 239 -5.61 -3.84 36.34
CA PRO A 239 -5.33 -3.40 37.71
C PRO A 239 -4.10 -2.48 37.76
N GLY A 240 -4.15 -1.45 38.61
CA GLY A 240 -3.06 -0.47 38.72
C GLY A 240 -3.12 0.66 37.69
N GLY A 241 -4.14 0.72 36.84
CA GLY A 241 -4.42 1.87 35.97
C GLY A 241 -3.68 1.84 34.63
N GLN A 242 -3.30 0.66 34.15
CA GLN A 242 -2.72 0.49 32.81
C GLN A 242 -3.80 0.07 31.82
N GLY A 243 -3.68 0.48 30.56
CA GLY A 243 -4.50 -0.03 29.48
C GLY A 243 -3.80 -1.21 28.81
N TYR A 244 -4.58 -2.12 28.24
CA TYR A 244 -4.09 -3.21 27.40
C TYR A 244 -4.74 -3.10 26.03
N LEU A 245 -3.96 -2.85 24.98
CA LEU A 245 -4.41 -2.73 23.59
C LEU A 245 -3.76 -3.83 22.75
N ARG A 246 -4.52 -4.87 22.44
CA ARG A 246 -4.08 -5.94 21.55
C ARG A 246 -4.51 -5.66 20.12
N ILE A 247 -3.60 -5.82 19.17
CA ILE A 247 -3.86 -5.67 17.74
C ILE A 247 -3.27 -6.87 17.01
N SER A 248 -4.13 -7.72 16.46
CA SER A 248 -3.75 -9.00 15.82
C SER A 248 -3.44 -8.92 14.32
N GLY A 249 -3.60 -7.74 13.72
CA GLY A 249 -3.30 -7.49 12.32
C GLY A 249 -3.72 -6.08 11.93
N PHE A 250 -3.11 -5.54 10.88
CA PHE A 250 -3.44 -4.22 10.33
C PHE A 250 -4.39 -4.35 9.14
N GLY A 251 -5.56 -4.95 9.36
CA GLY A 251 -6.59 -5.16 8.35
C GLY A 251 -7.71 -6.07 8.83
N GLY A 252 -8.77 -6.20 8.02
CA GLY A 252 -9.95 -7.01 8.35
C GLY A 252 -10.89 -6.37 9.39
N TYR A 253 -10.74 -5.07 9.63
CA TYR A 253 -11.52 -4.30 10.60
C TYR A 253 -12.98 -4.11 10.16
N ALA A 254 -13.19 -3.85 8.86
CA ALA A 254 -14.51 -3.57 8.29
C ALA A 254 -15.08 -4.72 7.42
N GLY A 255 -14.56 -5.94 7.59
CA GLY A 255 -14.93 -7.12 6.80
C GLY A 255 -14.02 -7.37 5.59
N ASP A 256 -14.24 -8.51 4.94
CA ASP A 256 -13.43 -8.95 3.80
C ASP A 256 -13.65 -8.06 2.57
N GLY A 257 -12.57 -7.66 1.91
CA GLY A 257 -12.61 -6.79 0.74
C GLY A 257 -13.03 -5.34 1.02
N ALA A 258 -13.24 -4.96 2.29
CA ALA A 258 -13.62 -3.59 2.61
C ALA A 258 -12.49 -2.60 2.25
N PRO A 259 -12.82 -1.45 1.61
CA PRO A 259 -11.84 -0.49 1.17
C PRO A 259 -11.09 0.12 2.35
N TYR A 260 -9.87 0.60 2.11
CA TYR A 260 -9.02 1.19 3.15
C TYR A 260 -9.74 2.25 3.99
N ALA A 261 -10.55 3.13 3.37
CA ALA A 261 -11.31 4.15 4.09
C ALA A 261 -12.26 3.57 5.16
N ALA A 262 -12.88 2.42 4.90
CA ALA A 262 -13.74 1.75 5.88
C ALA A 262 -12.91 1.10 7.00
N GLN A 263 -11.76 0.53 6.67
CA GLN A 263 -10.81 0.01 7.66
C GLN A 263 -10.34 1.12 8.60
N LEU A 264 -9.99 2.28 8.04
CA LEU A 264 -9.54 3.45 8.80
C LEU A 264 -10.65 4.02 9.70
N ALA A 265 -11.86 4.17 9.19
CA ALA A 265 -12.99 4.66 9.98
C ALA A 265 -13.32 3.75 11.18
N GLU A 266 -13.22 2.43 11.00
CA GLU A 266 -13.40 1.48 12.10
C GLU A 266 -12.26 1.55 13.12
N LEU A 267 -11.02 1.72 12.65
CA LEU A 267 -9.87 1.96 13.52
C LEU A 267 -10.06 3.24 14.34
N ASP A 268 -10.46 4.34 13.70
CA ASP A 268 -10.73 5.62 14.36
C ASP A 268 -11.78 5.47 15.45
N ARG A 269 -12.91 4.82 15.13
CA ARG A 269 -13.97 4.55 16.11
C ARG A 269 -13.45 3.77 17.32
N ALA A 270 -12.62 2.75 17.10
CA ALA A 270 -12.03 1.96 18.16
C ALA A 270 -11.08 2.79 19.03
N LEU A 271 -10.14 3.52 18.40
CA LEU A 271 -9.16 4.34 19.10
C LEU A 271 -9.80 5.51 19.84
N ASP A 272 -10.81 6.17 19.27
CA ASP A 272 -11.56 7.24 19.94
C ASP A 272 -12.32 6.72 21.15
N THR A 273 -12.85 5.49 21.07
CA THR A 273 -13.50 4.84 22.22
C THR A 273 -12.48 4.55 23.32
N VAL A 274 -11.31 4.02 22.98
CA VAL A 274 -10.37 3.49 23.98
C VAL A 274 -9.28 4.45 24.46
N LEU A 275 -9.02 5.52 23.71
CA LEU A 275 -8.06 6.58 24.02
C LEU A 275 -8.76 7.95 24.16
N ASN A 276 -10.01 7.95 24.62
CA ASN A 276 -10.71 9.21 24.93
C ASN A 276 -10.02 10.00 26.05
N GLN A 277 -10.31 11.30 26.11
CA GLN A 277 -9.70 12.24 27.06
C GLN A 277 -9.82 11.81 28.52
N GLU A 278 -10.98 11.31 28.93
CA GLU A 278 -11.22 10.92 30.33
C GLU A 278 -10.35 9.71 30.72
N ARG A 279 -10.19 8.76 29.81
CA ARG A 279 -9.37 7.58 30.03
C ARG A 279 -7.89 7.93 30.00
N THR A 280 -7.43 8.69 29.02
CA THR A 280 -6.01 9.06 28.89
C THR A 280 -5.50 9.89 30.06
N GLN A 281 -6.35 10.70 30.69
CA GLN A 281 -6.01 11.42 31.93
C GLN A 281 -5.78 10.52 33.14
N ARG A 282 -6.37 9.32 33.16
CA ARG A 282 -6.30 8.37 34.29
C ARG A 282 -5.31 7.22 34.05
N LEU A 283 -4.97 6.96 32.78
CA LEU A 283 -4.03 5.92 32.40
C LEU A 283 -2.62 6.25 32.90
N LYS A 284 -1.99 5.28 33.57
CA LYS A 284 -0.59 5.35 34.02
C LYS A 284 0.38 4.69 33.04
N GLY A 285 -0.15 3.97 32.06
CA GLY A 285 0.62 3.27 31.03
C GLY A 285 -0.29 2.52 30.07
N LEU A 286 0.27 2.10 28.95
CA LEU A 286 -0.42 1.31 27.91
C LEU A 286 0.48 0.15 27.49
N VAL A 287 -0.03 -1.07 27.59
CA VAL A 287 0.56 -2.26 26.99
C VAL A 287 0.00 -2.41 25.58
N ILE A 288 0.87 -2.44 24.57
CA ILE A 288 0.48 -2.71 23.18
C ILE A 288 0.92 -4.12 22.84
N ASP A 289 -0.04 -5.02 22.65
CA ASP A 289 0.22 -6.42 22.31
C ASP A 289 0.09 -6.66 20.81
N LEU A 290 1.24 -6.91 20.17
CA LEU A 290 1.39 -7.23 18.75
C LEU A 290 1.91 -8.67 18.52
N ARG A 291 1.92 -9.54 19.53
CA ARG A 291 2.62 -10.84 19.49
C ARG A 291 2.22 -11.76 18.32
N ILE A 292 0.96 -11.67 17.86
CA ILE A 292 0.42 -12.44 16.72
C ILE A 292 0.14 -11.53 15.51
N ASN A 293 0.55 -10.27 15.54
CA ASN A 293 0.31 -9.36 14.43
C ASN A 293 1.16 -9.74 13.22
N GLY A 294 0.51 -10.22 12.16
CA GLY A 294 1.16 -10.59 10.89
C GLY A 294 1.40 -9.44 9.92
N GLY A 295 1.10 -8.21 10.30
CA GLY A 295 1.13 -7.05 9.42
C GLY A 295 -0.21 -6.77 8.76
N GLY A 296 -0.17 -6.16 7.58
CA GLY A 296 -1.32 -5.64 6.85
C GLY A 296 -0.99 -4.28 6.24
N SER A 297 -1.93 -3.34 6.31
CA SER A 297 -1.69 -1.95 5.92
C SER A 297 -0.72 -1.28 6.89
N ASP A 298 0.42 -0.83 6.39
CA ASP A 298 1.37 -0.05 7.17
C ASP A 298 0.78 1.31 7.60
N ALA A 299 -0.10 1.90 6.78
CA ALA A 299 -0.79 3.15 7.09
C ALA A 299 -1.67 3.04 8.35
N LEU A 300 -2.39 1.93 8.55
CA LEU A 300 -3.14 1.71 9.79
C LEU A 300 -2.22 1.62 11.02
N GLY A 301 -1.05 0.99 10.87
CA GLY A 301 -0.05 0.92 11.93
C GLY A 301 0.49 2.30 12.32
N ILE A 302 0.79 3.15 11.34
CA ILE A 302 1.20 4.54 11.59
C ILE A 302 0.09 5.35 12.22
N HIS A 303 -1.15 5.19 11.76
CA HIS A 303 -2.31 5.88 12.33
C HIS A 303 -2.51 5.58 13.82
N ILE A 304 -2.23 4.35 14.27
CA ILE A 304 -2.21 4.00 15.70
C ILE A 304 -1.07 4.73 16.43
N ALA A 305 0.14 4.73 15.85
CA ALA A 305 1.29 5.41 16.45
C ALA A 305 1.06 6.91 16.60
N GLU A 306 0.38 7.56 15.65
CA GLU A 306 0.01 8.98 15.69
C GLU A 306 -0.85 9.33 16.91
N ARG A 307 -1.70 8.40 17.41
CA ARG A 307 -2.49 8.61 18.64
C ARG A 307 -1.64 8.65 19.91
N LEU A 308 -0.37 8.24 19.84
CA LEU A 308 0.54 8.11 20.97
C LEU A 308 1.65 9.17 20.98
N THR A 309 1.55 10.14 20.07
CA THR A 309 2.54 11.21 19.87
C THR A 309 1.86 12.57 19.97
N ASP A 310 2.52 13.53 20.60
CA ASP A 310 2.00 14.89 20.81
C ASP A 310 2.35 15.86 19.66
N THR A 311 3.44 15.57 18.95
CA THR A 311 3.99 16.42 17.90
C THR A 311 4.46 15.57 16.71
N PRO A 312 4.37 16.09 15.48
CA PRO A 312 4.91 15.41 14.31
C PRO A 312 6.44 15.30 14.39
N TYR A 313 6.98 14.12 14.07
CA TYR A 313 8.41 13.89 13.90
C TYR A 313 8.70 12.89 12.77
N LEU A 314 9.94 12.87 12.31
CA LEU A 314 10.39 11.89 11.32
C LEU A 314 10.56 10.51 11.98
N ALA A 315 9.60 9.61 11.77
CA ALA A 315 9.69 8.24 12.29
C ALA A 315 10.64 7.35 11.47
N TYR A 316 10.54 7.41 10.13
CA TYR A 316 11.40 6.67 9.20
C TYR A 316 11.34 7.27 7.80
N SER A 317 12.20 6.78 6.90
CA SER A 317 12.20 7.11 5.48
C SER A 317 12.17 5.84 4.64
N LYS A 318 11.46 5.88 3.51
CA LYS A 318 11.49 4.84 2.48
C LYS A 318 12.17 5.38 1.24
N ARG A 319 13.02 4.58 0.63
CA ARG A 319 13.68 4.92 -0.64
C ARG A 319 13.57 3.72 -1.57
N ALA A 320 13.06 3.94 -2.77
CA ALA A 320 13.11 2.95 -3.83
C ALA A 320 14.55 2.79 -4.33
N ARG A 321 14.94 1.56 -4.68
CA ARG A 321 16.20 1.31 -5.38
C ARG A 321 16.08 1.89 -6.79
N ASN A 322 16.99 2.77 -7.17
CA ASN A 322 16.96 3.47 -8.45
C ASN A 322 18.41 3.64 -8.92
N ASP A 323 19.06 2.49 -9.13
CA ASP A 323 20.43 2.32 -9.61
C ASP A 323 20.50 2.11 -11.13
#